data_AF-A0A3D2L6V2-F1
#
_entry.id   AF-A0A3D2L6V2-F1
#
_cell.length_a   1.000
_cell.length_b   1.000
_cell.length_c   1.000
_cell.angle_alpha   90.00
_cell.angle_beta   90.00
_cell.angle_gamma   90.00
#
_symmetry.space_group_name_H-M   'P 1'
#
loop_
_entity.id
_entity.type
_entity.pdbx_description
1 polymer ?
#
loop_
_entity_poly.entity_id
_entity_poly.type
_entity_poly.pdbx_seq_one_letter_code
_entity_poly.pdbx_strand_id
1 'polypeptide(L)'
;MAACHSDPALPARSPDMLKSILTAVTAAAFLAMPALAEDLSVGHSKGSKDAPLTIIEYGSLTCGGCKYFHDKILPRIEADYIETGKVRFIFREVLRNDVDTALVTMARCAGRDKFFEATDTMFARQPDVIKSAQAGTVLDTFIEIGTPYGIRD
;
A
#
# COMPACT_ATOMS: atom_id res chain seq x y z
N MET A 1 10.36 -15.67 8.07
CA MET A 1 9.13 -14.84 7.96
C MET A 1 9.56 -13.42 8.23
N ALA A 2 9.69 -12.59 7.20
CA ALA A 2 10.07 -11.19 7.40
C ALA A 2 8.93 -10.48 8.16
N ALA A 3 9.16 -10.14 9.42
CA ALA A 3 8.21 -9.36 10.21
C ALA A 3 8.24 -7.92 9.71
N CYS A 4 7.09 -7.28 9.55
CA CYS A 4 7.04 -5.84 9.37
C CYS A 4 7.67 -5.19 10.62
N HIS A 5 8.94 -4.79 10.56
CA HIS A 5 9.57 -4.03 11.64
C HIS A 5 9.17 -2.56 11.52
N SER A 6 7.88 -2.31 11.75
CA SER A 6 7.30 -0.97 11.81
C SER A 6 6.37 -0.88 13.01
N ASP A 7 6.96 -0.88 14.20
CA ASP A 7 6.31 -0.35 15.40
C ASP A 7 6.80 1.09 15.60
N PRO A 8 6.14 2.12 15.03
CA PRO A 8 6.37 3.49 15.48
C PRO A 8 5.71 3.60 16.86
N ALA A 9 6.55 3.53 17.90
CA ALA A 9 6.21 3.72 19.30
C ALA A 9 4.90 4.48 19.55
N LEU A 10 3.89 3.78 20.09
CA LEU A 10 2.78 4.46 20.77
C LEU A 10 3.38 5.28 21.93
N PRO A 11 3.19 6.61 21.97
CA PRO A 11 3.74 7.40 23.07
C PRO A 11 3.02 7.04 24.37
N ALA A 12 3.78 6.60 25.37
CA ALA A 12 3.27 6.41 26.73
C ALA A 12 2.75 7.75 27.28
N ARG A 13 1.45 7.82 27.64
CA ARG A 13 0.84 9.00 28.28
C ARG A 13 0.44 8.71 29.72
N SER A 14 0.71 9.69 30.59
CA SER A 14 0.43 9.71 32.02
C SER A 14 -1.08 9.78 32.34
N PRO A 15 -1.53 9.22 33.47
CA PRO A 15 -2.95 8.96 33.77
C PRO A 15 -3.84 10.19 34.00
N ASP A 16 -3.27 11.36 34.31
CA ASP A 16 -4.07 12.53 34.73
C ASP A 16 -4.58 13.39 33.56
N MET A 17 -4.00 13.25 32.36
CA MET A 17 -4.48 13.94 31.15
C MET A 17 -5.69 13.23 30.50
N LEU A 18 -6.04 12.05 31.02
CA LEU A 18 -6.96 11.10 30.39
C LEU A 18 -8.43 11.52 30.52
N LYS A 19 -8.82 12.18 31.62
CA LYS A 19 -10.25 12.42 31.92
C LYS A 19 -10.87 13.57 31.12
N SER A 20 -10.15 14.69 30.94
CA SER A 20 -10.67 15.84 30.18
C SER A 20 -10.56 15.66 28.66
N ILE A 21 -9.60 14.86 28.21
CA ILE A 21 -9.42 14.54 26.78
C ILE A 21 -10.46 13.50 26.33
N LEU A 22 -10.86 12.56 27.20
CA LEU A 22 -11.76 11.46 26.85
C LEU A 22 -13.13 11.92 26.33
N THR A 23 -13.71 12.99 26.90
CA THR A 23 -15.04 13.48 26.50
C THR A 23 -15.04 14.24 25.18
N ALA A 24 -13.96 14.98 24.88
CA ALA A 24 -13.83 15.69 23.59
C ALA A 24 -13.36 14.76 22.47
N VAL A 25 -12.51 13.78 22.77
CA VAL A 25 -12.01 12.80 21.80
C VAL A 25 -13.07 11.78 21.41
N THR A 26 -14.01 11.41 22.30
CA THR A 26 -15.09 10.46 21.95
C THR A 26 -16.01 11.01 20.85
N ALA A 27 -16.39 12.28 20.90
CA ALA A 27 -17.25 12.89 19.88
C ALA A 27 -16.55 13.03 18.51
N ALA A 28 -15.27 13.43 18.50
CA ALA A 28 -14.50 13.56 17.26
C ALA A 28 -14.13 12.20 16.64
N ALA A 29 -13.82 11.19 17.46
CA ALA A 29 -13.50 9.84 17.00
C ALA A 29 -14.71 9.18 16.34
N PHE A 30 -15.94 9.39 16.84
CA PHE A 30 -17.16 8.82 16.28
C PHE A 30 -17.50 9.37 14.88
N LEU A 31 -17.20 10.65 14.62
CA LEU A 31 -17.38 11.28 13.31
C LEU A 31 -16.30 10.87 12.29
N ALA A 32 -15.09 10.56 12.75
CA ALA A 32 -13.97 10.17 11.88
C ALA A 32 -13.92 8.66 11.57
N MET A 33 -14.57 7.82 12.38
CA MET A 33 -14.59 6.36 12.21
C MET A 33 -15.06 5.88 10.83
N PRO A 34 -16.13 6.42 10.21
CA PRO A 34 -16.56 5.96 8.89
C PRO A 34 -15.51 6.24 7.80
N ALA A 35 -14.87 7.41 7.84
CA ALA A 35 -13.87 7.83 6.86
C ALA A 35 -12.57 7.01 6.97
N LEU A 36 -12.14 6.67 8.19
CA LEU A 36 -11.00 5.74 8.40
C LEU A 36 -11.35 4.30 8.03
N ALA A 37 -12.58 3.86 8.27
CA ALA A 37 -13.03 2.50 7.95
C ALA A 37 -13.17 2.28 6.43
N GLU A 38 -13.58 3.30 5.66
CA GLU A 38 -13.60 3.23 4.20
C GLU A 38 -12.19 3.05 3.62
N ASP A 39 -11.20 3.81 4.07
CA ASP A 39 -9.84 3.69 3.50
C ASP A 39 -9.18 2.35 3.84
N LEU A 40 -9.50 1.73 4.99
CA LEU A 40 -9.01 0.41 5.37
C LEU A 40 -9.72 -0.75 4.65
N SER A 41 -10.98 -0.58 4.24
CA SER A 41 -11.76 -1.64 3.59
C SER A 41 -11.70 -1.62 2.07
N VAL A 42 -11.25 -0.50 1.47
CA VAL A 42 -11.34 -0.28 0.02
C VAL A 42 -10.00 -0.50 -0.70
N GLY A 43 -8.87 -0.62 0.00
CA GLY A 43 -7.53 -0.82 -0.59
C GLY A 43 -6.64 0.41 -0.41
N HIS A 44 -5.49 0.45 -1.09
CA HIS A 44 -4.58 1.60 -1.01
C HIS A 44 -4.98 2.68 -2.01
N SER A 45 -5.15 3.92 -1.56
CA SER A 45 -5.69 5.01 -2.39
C SER A 45 -4.76 6.21 -2.55
N LYS A 46 -4.81 6.86 -3.72
CA LYS A 46 -4.12 8.12 -4.03
C LYS A 46 -5.03 9.09 -4.79
N GLY A 47 -4.70 10.38 -4.69
CA GLY A 47 -5.53 11.48 -5.19
C GLY A 47 -6.46 12.07 -4.13
N SER A 48 -7.30 13.01 -4.54
CA SER A 48 -8.25 13.67 -3.63
C SER A 48 -9.32 12.69 -3.15
N LYS A 49 -9.60 12.69 -1.84
CA LYS A 49 -10.73 11.94 -1.25
C LYS A 49 -12.10 12.46 -1.70
N ASP A 50 -12.15 13.74 -2.13
CA ASP A 50 -13.37 14.43 -2.56
C ASP A 50 -13.50 14.45 -4.10
N ALA A 51 -12.66 13.68 -4.81
CA ALA A 51 -12.74 13.55 -6.25
C ALA A 51 -14.11 12.99 -6.66
N PRO A 52 -14.75 13.53 -7.71
CA PRO A 52 -16.11 13.15 -8.10
C PRO A 52 -16.21 11.73 -8.67
N LEU A 53 -15.10 11.13 -9.10
CA LEU A 53 -15.04 9.78 -9.64
C LEU A 53 -13.99 8.94 -8.90
N THR A 54 -14.26 7.63 -8.80
CA THR A 54 -13.30 6.66 -8.25
C THR A 54 -13.00 5.58 -9.29
N ILE A 55 -11.71 5.31 -9.50
CA ILE A 55 -11.24 4.15 -10.26
C ILE A 55 -10.65 3.15 -9.27
N ILE A 56 -11.13 1.90 -9.34
CA ILE A 56 -10.59 0.79 -8.54
C ILE A 56 -9.91 -0.19 -9.50
N GLU A 57 -8.59 -0.28 -9.42
CA GLU A 57 -7.83 -1.33 -10.10
C GLU A 57 -7.70 -2.55 -9.18
N TYR A 58 -8.08 -3.71 -9.70
CA TYR A 58 -7.73 -5.00 -9.11
C TYR A 58 -6.51 -5.56 -9.82
N GLY A 59 -5.36 -5.57 -9.16
CA GLY A 59 -4.08 -5.86 -9.80
C GLY A 59 -3.19 -6.82 -9.01
N SER A 60 -2.37 -7.58 -9.73
CA SER A 60 -1.39 -8.52 -9.18
C SER A 60 0.02 -8.07 -9.56
N LEU A 61 0.94 -8.14 -8.59
CA LEU A 61 2.33 -7.71 -8.76
C LEU A 61 3.15 -8.67 -9.64
N THR A 62 2.65 -9.87 -9.90
CA THR A 62 3.24 -10.86 -10.84
C THR A 62 2.52 -10.93 -12.19
N CYS A 63 1.47 -10.13 -12.41
CA CYS A 63 0.72 -10.10 -13.67
C CYS A 63 1.40 -9.20 -14.71
N GLY A 64 1.74 -9.75 -15.87
CA GLY A 64 2.30 -8.97 -16.99
C GLY A 64 1.34 -7.91 -17.56
N GLY A 65 0.04 -8.17 -17.58
CA GLY A 65 -0.97 -7.18 -17.98
C GLY A 65 -1.08 -6.01 -17.00
N CYS A 66 -1.01 -6.29 -15.69
CA CYS A 66 -0.98 -5.25 -14.66
C CYS A 66 0.30 -4.41 -14.76
N LYS A 67 1.46 -5.05 -15.00
CA LYS A 67 2.70 -4.31 -15.27
C LYS A 67 2.57 -3.40 -16.49
N TYR A 68 1.98 -3.88 -17.58
CA TYR A 68 1.78 -3.03 -18.77
C TYR A 68 0.89 -1.81 -18.45
N PHE A 69 -0.21 -2.02 -17.72
CA PHE A 69 -1.05 -0.92 -17.27
C PHE A 69 -0.26 0.07 -16.39
N HIS A 70 0.47 -0.44 -15.40
CA HIS A 70 1.28 0.33 -14.48
C HIS A 70 2.35 1.17 -15.19
N ASP A 71 3.08 0.58 -16.14
CA ASP A 71 4.19 1.26 -16.82
C ASP A 71 3.74 2.23 -17.92
N LYS A 72 2.59 1.96 -18.58
CA LYS A 72 2.21 2.63 -19.84
C LYS A 72 0.92 3.44 -19.76
N ILE A 73 0.01 3.09 -18.86
CA ILE A 73 -1.34 3.65 -18.80
C ILE A 73 -1.52 4.49 -17.54
N LEU A 74 -1.16 3.95 -16.37
CA LEU A 74 -1.30 4.62 -15.09
C LEU A 74 -0.64 6.02 -15.04
N PRO A 75 0.55 6.27 -15.62
CA PRO A 75 1.16 7.61 -15.56
C PRO A 75 0.34 8.69 -16.25
N ARG A 76 -0.39 8.33 -17.32
CA ARG A 76 -1.31 9.27 -17.98
C ARG A 76 -2.58 9.47 -17.16
N ILE A 77 -3.08 8.42 -16.52
CA ILE A 77 -4.23 8.52 -15.60
C ILE A 77 -3.88 9.45 -14.42
N GLU A 78 -2.67 9.32 -13.89
CA GLU A 78 -2.15 10.17 -12.82
C GLU A 78 -2.16 11.63 -13.19
N ALA A 79 -1.43 12.00 -14.25
CA ALA A 79 -1.29 13.38 -14.70
C ALA A 79 -2.63 14.01 -15.09
N ASP A 80 -3.45 13.30 -15.88
CA ASP A 80 -4.64 13.92 -16.48
C ASP A 80 -5.86 13.94 -15.53
N TYR A 81 -5.90 13.04 -14.53
CA TYR A 81 -7.10 12.82 -13.72
C TYR A 81 -6.87 12.77 -12.20
N ILE A 82 -5.80 12.14 -11.71
CA ILE A 82 -5.56 12.02 -10.27
C ILE A 82 -5.00 13.35 -9.72
N GLU A 83 -3.95 13.87 -10.35
CA GLU A 83 -3.30 15.13 -9.97
C GLU A 83 -4.23 16.34 -10.15
N THR A 84 -5.13 16.28 -11.14
CA THR A 84 -6.14 17.32 -11.37
C THR A 84 -7.37 17.20 -10.46
N GLY A 85 -7.38 16.23 -9.53
CA GLY A 85 -8.45 16.03 -8.55
C GLY A 85 -9.75 15.48 -9.12
N LYS A 86 -9.77 15.02 -10.37
CA LYS A 86 -10.96 14.45 -11.04
C LYS A 86 -11.23 13.00 -10.60
N VAL A 87 -10.19 12.26 -10.25
CA VAL A 87 -10.27 10.84 -9.91
C VAL A 87 -9.54 10.55 -8.59
N ARG A 88 -10.21 9.81 -7.71
CA ARG A 88 -9.57 9.02 -6.65
C ARG A 88 -9.21 7.66 -7.22
N PHE A 89 -7.95 7.29 -7.15
CA PHE A 89 -7.50 5.97 -7.60
C PHE A 89 -7.28 5.06 -6.42
N ILE A 90 -7.73 3.81 -6.54
CA ILE A 90 -7.59 2.79 -5.51
C ILE A 90 -7.02 1.54 -6.13
N PHE A 91 -5.90 1.06 -5.59
CA PHE A 91 -5.32 -0.22 -5.92
C PHE A 91 -5.77 -1.27 -4.90
N ARG A 92 -6.39 -2.34 -5.40
CA ARG A 92 -6.76 -3.53 -4.64
C ARG A 92 -5.93 -4.70 -5.11
N GLU A 93 -5.17 -5.27 -4.18
CA GLU A 93 -4.25 -6.34 -4.52
C GLU A 93 -5.02 -7.64 -4.78
N VAL A 94 -4.67 -8.32 -5.87
CA VAL A 94 -5.16 -9.66 -6.21
C VAL A 94 -4.00 -10.63 -6.07
N LEU A 95 -4.16 -11.64 -5.21
CA LEU A 95 -3.16 -12.68 -5.01
C LEU A 95 -3.41 -13.81 -6.00
N ARG A 96 -2.51 -14.01 -6.97
CA ARG A 96 -2.60 -15.11 -7.95
C ARG A 96 -1.72 -16.30 -7.60
N ASN A 97 -0.73 -16.10 -6.73
CA ASN A 97 0.27 -17.10 -6.34
C ASN A 97 0.98 -16.68 -5.04
N ASP A 98 1.87 -17.55 -4.55
CA ASP A 98 2.61 -17.31 -3.31
C ASP A 98 3.63 -16.15 -3.44
N VAL A 99 4.15 -15.91 -4.64
CA VAL A 99 5.05 -14.78 -4.93
C VAL A 99 4.30 -13.45 -4.78
N ASP A 100 3.07 -13.34 -5.29
CA ASP A 100 2.20 -12.18 -5.05
C ASP A 100 1.96 -11.98 -3.55
N THR A 101 1.69 -13.06 -2.82
CA THR A 101 1.43 -12.98 -1.37
C THR A 101 2.61 -12.37 -0.63
N ALA A 102 3.84 -12.79 -0.97
CA ALA A 102 5.06 -12.22 -0.40
C ALA A 102 5.24 -10.73 -0.78
N LEU A 103 5.12 -10.40 -2.07
CA LEU A 103 5.26 -9.01 -2.54
C LEU A 103 4.22 -8.06 -1.91
N VAL A 104 2.95 -8.46 -1.87
CA VAL A 104 1.87 -7.65 -1.26
C VAL A 104 2.09 -7.48 0.23
N THR A 105 2.53 -8.54 0.91
CA THR A 105 2.89 -8.44 2.34
C THR A 105 4.03 -7.43 2.54
N MET A 106 5.07 -7.46 1.70
CA MET A 106 6.16 -6.49 1.75
C MET A 106 5.68 -5.06 1.47
N ALA A 107 4.82 -4.85 0.47
CA ALA A 107 4.27 -3.55 0.13
C ALA A 107 3.45 -2.97 1.30
N ARG A 108 2.67 -3.82 1.99
CA ARG A 108 1.92 -3.42 3.19
C ARG A 108 2.86 -3.12 4.37
N CYS A 109 3.94 -3.86 4.55
CA CYS A 109 4.94 -3.60 5.59
C CYS A 109 5.63 -2.24 5.42
N ALA A 110 5.78 -1.75 4.18
CA ALA A 110 6.33 -0.42 3.91
C ALA A 110 5.48 0.71 4.52
N GLY A 111 4.22 0.44 4.87
CA GLY A 111 3.28 1.39 5.44
C GLY A 111 2.49 2.14 4.37
N ARG A 112 1.38 2.78 4.80
CA ARG A 112 0.43 3.42 3.88
C ARG A 112 1.09 4.50 3.00
N ASP A 113 1.98 5.29 3.60
CA ASP A 113 2.60 6.44 2.92
C ASP A 113 3.63 6.02 1.86
N LYS A 114 4.17 4.79 1.96
CA LYS A 114 5.16 4.23 1.02
C LYS A 114 4.62 3.08 0.18
N PHE A 115 3.34 2.73 0.34
CA PHE A 115 2.76 1.59 -0.37
C PHE A 115 2.94 1.70 -1.88
N PHE A 116 2.60 2.85 -2.47
CA PHE A 116 2.73 3.05 -3.91
C PHE A 116 4.20 3.03 -4.36
N GLU A 117 5.11 3.70 -3.65
CA GLU A 117 6.55 3.63 -3.91
C GLU A 117 7.08 2.17 -3.90
N ALA A 118 6.62 1.38 -2.93
CA ALA A 118 6.94 -0.03 -2.83
C ALA A 118 6.40 -0.83 -4.01
N THR A 119 5.13 -0.64 -4.38
CA THR A 119 4.55 -1.34 -5.53
C THR A 119 5.18 -0.91 -6.85
N ASP A 120 5.56 0.35 -7.01
CA ASP A 120 6.25 0.86 -8.20
C ASP A 120 7.59 0.14 -8.36
N THR A 121 8.36 0.02 -7.27
CA THR A 121 9.61 -0.73 -7.24
C THR A 121 9.40 -2.21 -7.59
N MET A 122 8.36 -2.83 -7.04
CA MET A 122 8.03 -4.23 -7.31
C MET A 122 7.61 -4.47 -8.76
N PHE A 123 6.82 -3.57 -9.35
CA PHE A 123 6.48 -3.64 -10.78
C PHE A 123 7.70 -3.40 -11.67
N ALA A 124 8.61 -2.51 -11.29
CA ALA A 124 9.86 -2.27 -12.00
C ALA A 124 10.74 -3.54 -12.00
N ARG A 125 10.85 -4.21 -10.84
CA ARG A 125 11.63 -5.45 -10.64
C ARG A 125 10.88 -6.73 -11.03
N GLN A 126 9.62 -6.65 -11.48
CA GLN A 126 8.80 -7.82 -11.78
C GLN A 126 9.49 -8.87 -12.68
N PRO A 127 10.21 -8.50 -13.76
CA PRO A 127 10.90 -9.50 -14.59
C PRO A 127 11.93 -10.33 -13.80
N ASP A 128 12.68 -9.70 -12.90
CA ASP A 128 13.67 -10.38 -12.04
C ASP A 128 12.98 -11.29 -11.03
N VAL A 129 11.87 -10.83 -10.45
CA VAL A 129 11.05 -11.63 -9.52
C VAL A 129 10.52 -12.87 -10.22
N ILE A 130 9.92 -12.74 -11.40
CA ILE A 130 9.40 -13.89 -12.16
C ILE A 130 10.53 -14.86 -12.52
N LYS A 131 11.66 -14.34 -13.01
CA LYS A 131 12.82 -15.17 -13.38
C LYS A 131 13.38 -15.94 -12.19
N SER A 132 13.58 -15.28 -11.05
CA SER A 132 14.11 -15.91 -9.84
C SER A 132 13.12 -16.88 -9.20
N ALA A 133 11.81 -16.58 -9.25
CA ALA A 133 10.76 -17.51 -8.83
C ALA A 133 10.76 -18.81 -9.64
N GLN A 134 10.88 -18.72 -10.96
CA GLN A 134 10.99 -19.89 -11.84
C GLN A 134 12.27 -20.70 -11.58
N ALA A 135 13.34 -20.04 -11.13
CA ALA A 135 14.60 -20.67 -10.79
C ALA A 135 14.71 -21.17 -9.34
N GLY A 136 13.67 -20.97 -8.50
CA GLY A 136 13.69 -21.36 -7.09
C GLY A 136 14.61 -20.51 -6.19
N THR A 137 15.01 -19.32 -6.65
CA THR A 137 15.97 -18.41 -5.98
C THR A 137 15.35 -17.07 -5.58
N VAL A 138 14.01 -17.00 -5.50
CA VAL A 138 13.27 -15.74 -5.29
C VAL A 138 13.53 -15.06 -3.94
N LEU A 139 14.01 -15.80 -2.93
CA LEU A 139 14.25 -15.24 -1.61
C LEU A 139 15.26 -14.10 -1.64
N ASP A 140 16.37 -14.27 -2.37
CA ASP A 140 17.41 -13.23 -2.50
C ASP A 140 16.84 -11.98 -3.16
N THR A 141 16.06 -12.16 -4.23
CA THR A 141 15.34 -11.07 -4.91
C THR A 141 14.38 -10.34 -3.97
N PHE A 142 13.67 -11.06 -3.10
CA PHE A 142 12.78 -10.44 -2.11
C PHE A 142 13.56 -9.64 -1.06
N ILE A 143 14.68 -10.15 -0.56
CA ILE A 143 15.53 -9.43 0.39
C ILE A 143 16.04 -8.14 -0.25
N GLU A 144 16.50 -8.18 -1.49
CA GLU A 144 16.92 -6.98 -2.24
C GLU A 144 15.80 -5.95 -2.38
N ILE A 145 14.61 -6.38 -2.79
CA ILE A 145 13.44 -5.50 -2.98
C ILE A 145 12.93 -4.94 -1.65
N GLY A 146 12.96 -5.74 -0.59
CA GLY A 146 12.44 -5.40 0.73
C GLY A 146 13.37 -4.51 1.56
N THR A 147 14.69 -4.59 1.34
CA THR A 147 15.70 -3.87 2.14
C THR A 147 15.47 -2.36 2.26
N PRO A 148 15.13 -1.62 1.17
CA PRO A 148 14.81 -0.19 1.25
C PRO A 148 13.62 0.15 2.15
N TYR A 149 12.72 -0.82 2.36
CA TYR A 149 11.52 -0.71 3.19
C TYR A 149 11.72 -1.27 4.62
N GLY A 150 12.97 -1.58 5.00
CA GLY A 150 13.30 -2.12 6.31
C GLY A 150 12.98 -3.61 6.49
N ILE A 151 12.72 -4.32 5.39
CA ILE A 151 12.39 -5.74 5.38
C ILE A 151 13.69 -6.52 5.16
N ARG A 152 14.09 -7.30 6.17
CA ARG A 152 15.34 -8.07 6.21
C ARG A 152 15.08 -9.50 6.71
N ASP A 153 16.11 -10.33 6.65
CA ASP A 153 16.15 -11.74 7.02
C ASP A 153 15.79 -12.03 8.49
#